data_AF-A0A968X978-F1
#
_entry.id   AF-A0A968X978-F1
#
_cell.length_a   1.000
_cell.length_b   1.000
_cell.length_c   1.000
_cell.angle_alpha   90.00
_cell.angle_beta   90.00
_cell.angle_gamma   90.00
#
_symmetry.space_group_name_H-M   'P 1'
#
loop_
_entity.id
_entity.type
_entity.pdbx_description
1 polymer ?
#
loop_
_entity_poly.entity_id
_entity_poly.type
_entity_poly.pdbx_seq_one_letter_code
_entity_poly.pdbx_strand_id
1 'polypeptide(L)'
;MGTSVSKSERYWNLVRLGEGGDRRTEVLPQVKLWFEAHVPGGLDDGEIQKRLFASQEKQAQLALRCFVSHQIEQVCQQLAMQFGGSHGFGRRELLAYVLDDDGRDRTSYQPLSVKILESFDPSRASLSTWAMRLVKHHRELNQFLVECGVYLLSDWAILNDTNGPKLRRILTEYQPTARTEIERAAALLDAYHEVYRGDRSWPVSLGSGVPVQRPHRSNWNGWRRSWAFRPRVYSTNCDDWRMACGSIGWPLGAGSLRRCRWMRRMRMSSPWAIAWHLLLSRRRSPRWGRFCPPIDRSLAKLWPVGLSRWWEPGGVSSSRRRMGISWWG
;
A
#
# COMPACT_ATOMS: atom_id res chain seq x y z
N MET A 1 -21.05 0.92 29.09
CA MET A 1 -20.31 2.12 29.50
C MET A 1 -18.84 1.75 29.61
N GLY A 2 -17.98 2.23 28.70
CA GLY A 2 -16.54 1.97 28.78
C GLY A 2 -15.90 3.03 29.67
N THR A 3 -15.32 2.64 30.79
CA THR A 3 -14.47 3.52 31.59
C THR A 3 -13.30 3.98 30.73
N SER A 4 -13.15 5.29 30.53
CA SER A 4 -11.99 5.84 29.85
C SER A 4 -10.76 5.55 30.70
N VAL A 5 -10.01 4.52 30.32
CA VAL A 5 -8.73 4.15 30.93
C VAL A 5 -7.82 5.38 30.88
N SER A 6 -7.24 5.76 32.02
CA SER A 6 -6.32 6.89 32.08
C SER A 6 -5.12 6.62 31.15
N LYS A 7 -4.55 7.67 30.57
CA LYS A 7 -3.43 7.56 29.62
C LYS A 7 -2.28 6.72 30.18
N SER A 8 -2.00 6.91 31.48
CA SER A 8 -0.93 6.25 32.23
C SER A 8 -1.25 4.80 32.58
N GLU A 9 -2.53 4.42 32.74
CA GLU A 9 -2.93 3.05 33.10
C GLU A 9 -2.44 2.00 32.12
N ARG A 10 -2.22 2.39 30.86
CA ARG A 10 -1.67 1.53 29.81
C ARG A 10 -0.25 1.01 30.10
N TYR A 11 0.45 1.60 31.07
CA TYR A 11 1.80 1.20 31.45
C TYR A 11 1.84 0.17 32.59
N TRP A 12 0.71 -0.18 33.19
CA TRP A 12 0.66 -1.25 34.22
C TRP A 12 -0.53 -2.19 34.05
N ASN A 13 -1.37 -1.94 33.05
CA ASN A 13 -2.45 -2.82 32.64
C ASN A 13 -2.00 -3.63 31.42
N LEU A 14 -1.79 -4.93 31.61
CA LEU A 14 -1.44 -5.85 30.54
C LEU A 14 -2.72 -6.35 29.85
N VAL A 15 -2.85 -6.13 28.55
CA VAL A 15 -3.94 -6.70 27.75
C VAL A 15 -3.55 -8.11 27.32
N ARG A 16 -4.37 -9.10 27.67
CA ARG A 16 -4.16 -10.53 27.32
C ARG A 16 -5.46 -11.20 26.89
N LEU A 17 -5.34 -12.39 26.29
CA LEU A 17 -6.48 -13.26 26.04
C LEU A 17 -6.73 -14.17 27.25
N GLY A 18 -7.99 -14.32 27.66
CA GLY A 18 -8.40 -15.37 28.58
C GLY A 18 -8.48 -16.73 27.90
N GLU A 19 -8.76 -17.79 28.67
CA GLU A 19 -8.90 -19.16 28.16
C GLU A 19 -9.97 -19.30 27.07
N GLY A 20 -11.05 -18.51 27.16
CA GLY A 20 -12.08 -18.44 26.13
C GLY A 20 -11.72 -17.58 24.91
N GLY A 21 -10.51 -17.01 24.82
CA GLY A 21 -10.15 -16.05 23.78
C GLY A 21 -10.77 -14.67 23.96
N ASP A 22 -11.42 -14.40 25.10
CA ASP A 22 -11.96 -13.09 25.41
C ASP A 22 -10.86 -12.15 25.91
N ARG A 23 -10.95 -10.89 25.50
CA ARG A 23 -10.01 -9.83 25.90
C ARG A 23 -10.13 -9.56 27.40
N ARG A 24 -9.01 -9.66 28.11
CA ARG A 24 -8.88 -9.35 29.53
C ARG A 24 -7.77 -8.32 29.74
N THR A 25 -7.92 -7.52 30.78
CA THR A 25 -6.89 -6.56 31.22
C THR A 25 -6.50 -6.94 32.64
N GLU A 26 -5.21 -7.21 32.85
CA GLU A 26 -4.65 -7.57 34.14
C GLU A 26 -3.79 -6.42 34.65
N VAL A 27 -4.10 -5.94 35.85
CA VAL A 27 -3.27 -4.95 36.54
C VAL A 27 -2.03 -5.67 37.08
N LEU A 28 -0.84 -5.13 36.83
CA LEU A 28 0.42 -5.60 37.41
C LEU A 28 0.80 -4.70 38.62
N PRO A 29 0.48 -5.08 39.87
CA PRO A 29 0.60 -4.18 41.02
C PRO A 29 2.03 -3.69 41.24
N GLN A 30 3.02 -4.57 41.05
CA GLN A 30 4.43 -4.25 41.18
C GLN A 30 4.90 -3.22 40.13
N VAL A 31 4.33 -3.25 38.92
CA VAL A 31 4.65 -2.29 37.86
C VAL A 31 3.97 -0.96 38.17
N LYS A 32 2.72 -0.99 38.63
CA LYS A 32 1.98 0.22 39.02
C LYS A 32 2.70 1.00 40.13
N LEU A 33 3.02 0.33 41.23
CA LEU A 33 3.71 0.96 42.37
C LEU A 33 5.07 1.53 41.96
N TRP A 34 5.82 0.77 41.17
CA TRP A 34 7.11 1.23 40.66
C TRP A 34 6.96 2.43 39.72
N PHE A 35 6.00 2.39 38.79
CA PHE A 35 5.76 3.45 37.82
C PHE A 35 5.36 4.76 38.51
N GLU A 36 4.44 4.71 39.47
CA GLU A 36 3.98 5.88 40.24
C GLU A 36 5.12 6.51 41.06
N ALA A 37 6.07 5.71 41.55
CA ALA A 37 7.24 6.20 42.29
C ALA A 37 8.31 6.84 41.38
N HIS A 38 8.49 6.34 40.15
CA HIS A 38 9.62 6.73 39.29
C HIS A 38 9.26 7.65 38.13
N VAL A 39 8.00 7.69 37.70
CA VAL A 39 7.55 8.48 36.55
C VAL A 39 6.64 9.61 37.06
N PRO A 40 7.09 10.87 37.00
CA PRO A 40 6.26 11.98 37.44
C PRO A 40 5.00 12.09 36.58
N GLY A 41 3.90 12.52 37.20
CA GLY A 41 2.65 12.78 36.50
C GLY A 41 2.80 13.91 35.46
N GLY A 42 1.97 13.87 34.42
CA GLY A 42 1.86 14.95 33.42
C GLY A 42 2.77 14.82 32.19
N LEU A 43 3.66 13.83 32.14
CA LEU A 43 4.51 13.57 30.98
C LEU A 43 3.71 13.03 29.77
N ASP A 44 4.21 13.30 28.56
CA ASP A 44 3.65 12.68 27.35
C ASP A 44 4.15 11.23 27.16
N ASP A 45 3.49 10.47 26.27
CA ASP A 45 3.83 9.05 26.07
C ASP A 45 5.27 8.87 25.54
N GLY A 46 5.78 9.82 24.75
CA GLY A 46 7.12 9.78 24.19
C GLY A 46 8.19 10.05 25.23
N GLU A 47 7.96 10.98 26.15
CA GLU A 47 8.85 11.25 27.30
C GLU A 47 8.87 10.06 28.26
N ILE A 48 7.71 9.49 28.59
CA ILE A 48 7.59 8.28 29.41
C ILE A 48 8.36 7.14 28.75
N GLN A 49 8.12 6.88 27.46
CA GLN A 49 8.79 5.80 26.72
C GLN A 49 10.31 5.97 26.70
N LYS A 50 10.83 7.19 26.44
CA LYS A 50 12.28 7.46 26.46
C LYS A 50 12.88 7.16 27.82
N ARG A 51 12.22 7.58 28.90
CA ARG A 51 12.69 7.34 30.27
C ARG A 51 12.67 5.85 30.63
N LEU A 52 11.58 5.16 30.33
CA LEU A 52 11.45 3.72 30.58
C LEU A 52 12.49 2.92 29.78
N PHE A 53 12.72 3.29 28.52
CA PHE A 53 13.68 2.59 27.65
C PHE A 53 15.13 2.80 28.07
N ALA A 54 15.45 3.94 28.71
CA ALA A 54 16.76 4.20 29.29
C ALA A 54 17.00 3.41 30.60
N SER A 55 15.93 2.93 31.26
CA SER A 55 16.04 2.13 32.48
C SER A 55 16.36 0.66 32.16
N GLN A 56 17.27 0.09 32.94
CA GLN A 56 17.59 -1.35 32.90
C GLN A 56 16.73 -2.17 33.87
N GLU A 57 15.76 -1.54 34.53
CA GLU A 57 14.92 -2.21 35.52
C GLU A 57 13.84 -3.07 34.85
N LYS A 58 13.62 -4.25 35.43
CA LYS A 58 12.63 -5.20 34.93
C LYS A 58 11.22 -4.61 34.87
N GLN A 59 10.86 -3.77 35.85
CA GLN A 59 9.57 -3.10 35.94
C GLN A 59 9.37 -2.11 34.79
N ALA A 60 10.42 -1.41 34.35
CA ALA A 60 10.37 -0.51 33.21
C ALA A 60 10.07 -1.28 31.91
N GLN A 61 10.72 -2.42 31.73
CA GLN A 61 10.49 -3.29 30.58
C GLN A 61 9.08 -3.89 30.57
N LEU A 62 8.58 -4.33 31.73
CA LEU A 62 7.19 -4.78 31.86
C LEU A 62 6.18 -3.65 31.60
N ALA A 63 6.49 -2.42 31.99
CA ALA A 63 5.64 -1.27 31.71
C ALA A 63 5.55 -0.97 30.20
N LEU A 64 6.68 -1.07 29.50
CA LEU A 64 6.72 -0.95 28.05
C LEU A 64 5.95 -2.09 27.36
N ARG A 65 6.04 -3.33 27.86
CA ARG A 65 5.25 -4.47 27.35
C ARG A 65 3.75 -4.24 27.53
N CYS A 66 3.31 -3.71 28.67
CA CYS A 66 1.91 -3.31 28.90
C CYS A 66 1.46 -2.29 27.84
N PHE A 67 2.26 -1.23 27.62
CA PHE A 67 1.95 -0.22 26.61
C PHE A 67 1.84 -0.84 25.21
N VAL A 68 2.79 -1.70 24.83
CA VAL A 68 2.78 -2.40 23.53
C VAL A 68 1.55 -3.30 23.39
N SER A 69 1.12 -4.01 24.44
CA SER A 69 -0.09 -4.85 24.41
C SER A 69 -1.35 -4.04 24.04
N HIS A 70 -1.46 -2.82 24.56
CA HIS A 70 -2.53 -1.89 24.18
C HIS A 70 -2.42 -1.42 22.72
N GLN A 71 -1.21 -1.19 22.21
CA GLN A 71 -1.00 -0.84 20.80
C GLN A 71 -1.39 -2.02 19.87
N ILE A 72 -1.03 -3.25 20.25
CA ILE A 72 -1.44 -4.47 19.53
C ILE A 72 -2.96 -4.57 19.46
N GLU A 73 -3.65 -4.39 20.60
CA GLU A 73 -5.11 -4.40 20.67
C GLU A 73 -5.72 -3.34 19.75
N GLN A 74 -5.22 -2.10 19.82
CA GLN A 74 -5.72 -0.99 19.02
C GLN A 74 -5.59 -1.25 17.52
N VAL A 75 -4.47 -1.83 17.08
CA VAL A 75 -4.25 -2.17 15.67
C VAL A 75 -5.21 -3.26 15.20
N CYS A 76 -5.42 -4.31 16.01
CA CYS A 76 -6.39 -5.36 15.71
C CYS A 76 -7.81 -4.80 15.65
N GLN A 77 -8.17 -3.89 16.56
CA GLN A 77 -9.48 -3.21 16.51
C GLN A 77 -9.63 -2.40 15.22
N GLN A 78 -8.61 -1.66 14.79
CA GLN A 78 -8.64 -0.91 13.54
C GLN A 78 -8.81 -1.82 12.33
N LEU A 79 -8.08 -2.94 12.27
CA LEU A 79 -8.20 -3.93 11.19
C LEU A 79 -9.61 -4.54 11.14
N ALA A 80 -10.17 -4.92 12.29
CA ALA A 80 -11.52 -5.46 12.38
C ALA A 80 -12.59 -4.43 12.00
N MET A 81 -12.46 -3.17 12.43
CA MET A 81 -13.38 -2.09 12.02
C MET A 81 -13.29 -1.82 10.52
N GLN A 82 -12.10 -1.92 9.93
CA GLN A 82 -11.88 -1.60 8.53
C GLN A 82 -12.30 -2.73 7.58
N PHE A 83 -12.08 -3.99 7.96
CA PHE A 83 -12.24 -5.15 7.07
C PHE A 83 -13.16 -6.23 7.60
N GLY A 84 -13.37 -6.29 8.91
CA GLY A 84 -14.05 -7.42 9.56
C GLY A 84 -15.48 -7.64 9.07
N GLY A 85 -16.24 -6.55 8.84
CA GLY A 85 -17.61 -6.63 8.34
C GLY A 85 -17.71 -7.26 6.93
N SER A 86 -16.83 -6.85 6.01
CA SER A 86 -16.84 -7.36 4.63
C SER A 86 -16.15 -8.72 4.49
N HIS A 87 -15.26 -9.10 5.41
CA HIS A 87 -14.45 -10.32 5.28
C HIS A 87 -14.76 -11.39 6.33
N GLY A 88 -15.75 -11.17 7.20
CA GLY A 88 -16.28 -12.18 8.10
C GLY A 88 -15.37 -12.55 9.27
N PHE A 89 -14.58 -11.62 9.79
CA PHE A 89 -13.77 -11.81 10.99
C PHE A 89 -13.94 -10.66 11.99
N GLY A 90 -13.85 -10.95 13.28
CA GLY A 90 -13.85 -9.96 14.35
C GLY A 90 -12.46 -9.61 14.86
N ARG A 91 -12.44 -8.77 15.90
CA ARG A 91 -11.22 -8.42 16.63
C ARG A 91 -10.63 -9.62 17.38
N ARG A 92 -11.48 -10.51 17.90
CA ARG A 92 -11.08 -11.64 18.77
C ARG A 92 -10.18 -12.62 18.02
N GLU A 93 -10.51 -12.88 16.76
CA GLU A 93 -9.79 -13.75 15.86
C GLU A 93 -8.40 -13.19 15.54
N LEU A 94 -8.28 -11.87 15.34
CA LEU A 94 -6.99 -11.22 15.11
C LEU A 94 -6.09 -11.27 16.35
N LEU A 95 -6.65 -11.02 17.54
CA LEU A 95 -5.89 -10.99 18.80
C LEU A 95 -5.22 -12.34 19.09
N ALA A 96 -5.84 -13.46 18.70
CA ALA A 96 -5.29 -14.80 18.91
C ALA A 96 -3.93 -15.02 18.25
N TYR A 97 -3.57 -14.22 17.25
CA TYR A 97 -2.30 -14.34 16.54
C TYR A 97 -1.18 -13.46 17.10
N VAL A 98 -1.50 -12.42 17.86
CA VAL A 98 -0.53 -11.34 18.18
C VAL A 98 -0.49 -10.95 19.65
N LEU A 99 -1.48 -11.35 20.45
CA LEU A 99 -1.56 -11.03 21.87
C LEU A 99 -1.12 -12.25 22.71
N ASP A 100 0.16 -12.56 22.61
CA ASP A 100 0.79 -13.78 23.15
C ASP A 100 1.65 -13.54 24.40
N ASP A 101 1.61 -12.32 24.95
CA ASP A 101 2.39 -11.90 26.12
C ASP A 101 1.64 -12.18 27.44
N ASP A 102 2.26 -12.95 28.34
CA ASP A 102 1.77 -13.26 29.69
C ASP A 102 2.50 -12.46 30.80
N GLY A 103 3.37 -11.52 30.43
CA GLY A 103 4.16 -10.71 31.36
C GLY A 103 5.30 -11.48 32.03
N ARG A 104 5.54 -12.75 31.67
CA ARG A 104 6.62 -13.57 32.21
C ARG A 104 7.79 -13.57 31.24
N ASP A 105 8.98 -13.84 31.77
CA ASP A 105 10.17 -14.03 30.94
C ASP A 105 10.25 -15.52 30.59
N ARG A 106 10.19 -15.83 29.30
CA ARG A 106 10.24 -17.19 28.77
C ARG A 106 11.59 -17.41 28.09
N THR A 107 12.21 -18.55 28.37
CA THR A 107 13.53 -18.89 27.81
C THR A 107 13.46 -19.45 26.40
N SER A 108 12.35 -20.09 26.01
CA SER A 108 12.21 -20.78 24.72
C SER A 108 11.37 -20.04 23.68
N TYR A 109 10.47 -19.14 24.12
CA TYR A 109 9.53 -18.44 23.25
C TYR A 109 9.52 -16.95 23.56
N GLN A 110 9.77 -16.12 22.55
CA GLN A 110 9.68 -14.67 22.68
C GLN A 110 8.31 -14.17 22.16
N PRO A 111 7.50 -13.52 23.02
CA PRO A 111 6.24 -12.93 22.59
C PRO A 111 6.47 -11.73 21.66
N LEU A 112 5.45 -11.37 20.88
CA LEU A 112 5.53 -10.29 19.90
C LEU A 112 5.88 -8.94 20.55
N SER A 113 5.36 -8.68 21.75
CA SER A 113 5.68 -7.47 22.52
C SER A 113 7.17 -7.31 22.81
N VAL A 114 7.85 -8.40 23.17
CA VAL A 114 9.30 -8.41 23.43
C VAL A 114 10.07 -8.17 22.13
N LYS A 115 9.71 -8.83 21.04
CA LYS A 115 10.31 -8.59 19.71
C LYS A 115 10.13 -7.14 19.24
N ILE A 116 8.99 -6.53 19.54
CA ILE A 116 8.72 -5.10 19.26
C ILE A 116 9.71 -4.22 20.02
N LEU A 117 9.93 -4.48 21.31
CA LEU A 117 10.84 -3.68 22.15
C LEU A 117 12.31 -3.91 21.81
N GLU A 118 12.72 -5.14 21.53
CA GLU A 118 14.11 -5.47 21.14
C GLU A 118 14.52 -4.82 19.82
N SER A 119 13.58 -4.68 18.88
CA SER A 119 13.83 -4.04 17.59
C SER A 119 13.56 -2.54 17.58
N PHE A 120 13.06 -1.97 18.68
CA PHE A 120 12.64 -0.57 18.73
C PHE A 120 13.83 0.39 18.70
N ASP A 121 13.75 1.38 17.80
CA ASP A 121 14.72 2.47 17.70
C ASP A 121 14.02 3.82 17.91
N PRO A 122 14.23 4.49 19.07
CA PRO A 122 13.58 5.75 19.40
C PRO A 122 14.01 6.92 18.50
N SER A 123 15.12 6.80 17.77
CA SER A 123 15.56 7.82 16.81
C SER A 123 14.75 7.81 15.51
N ARG A 124 14.10 6.69 15.19
CA ARG A 124 13.44 6.47 13.89
C ARG A 124 11.93 6.66 13.93
N ALA A 125 11.28 6.34 15.04
CA ALA A 125 9.82 6.43 15.18
C ALA A 125 9.37 6.43 16.65
N SER A 126 8.10 6.78 16.90
CA SER A 126 7.45 6.51 18.19
C SER A 126 7.20 5.01 18.37
N LEU A 127 7.15 4.54 19.63
CA LEU A 127 6.89 3.13 19.93
C LEU A 127 5.53 2.67 19.40
N SER A 128 4.51 3.54 19.45
CA SER A 128 3.19 3.27 18.88
C SER A 128 3.23 2.99 17.38
N THR A 129 3.96 3.81 16.62
CA THR A 129 4.11 3.65 15.17
C THR A 129 4.92 2.40 14.84
N TRP A 130 5.95 2.12 15.65
CA TRP A 130 6.79 0.92 15.52
C TRP A 130 5.99 -0.36 15.77
N ALA A 131 5.27 -0.44 16.89
CA ALA A 131 4.39 -1.54 17.23
C ALA A 131 3.33 -1.77 16.14
N MET A 132 2.67 -0.72 15.67
CA MET A 132 1.70 -0.82 14.58
C MET A 132 2.29 -1.44 13.32
N ARG A 133 3.50 -1.01 12.93
CA ARG A 133 4.19 -1.57 11.76
C ARG A 133 4.45 -3.06 11.95
N LEU A 134 5.00 -3.46 13.09
CA LEU A 134 5.35 -4.86 13.34
C LEU A 134 4.12 -5.77 13.44
N VAL A 135 3.03 -5.31 14.07
CA VAL A 135 1.76 -6.05 14.10
C VAL A 135 1.25 -6.29 12.68
N LYS A 136 1.22 -5.25 11.82
CA LYS A 136 0.79 -5.37 10.41
C LYS A 136 1.74 -6.22 9.55
N HIS A 137 2.95 -6.51 10.02
CA HIS A 137 3.90 -7.40 9.37
C HIS A 137 4.00 -8.77 10.04
N HIS A 138 3.20 -9.06 11.07
CA HIS A 138 3.20 -10.34 11.75
C HIS A 138 2.75 -11.46 10.79
N ARG A 139 3.56 -12.51 10.67
CA ARG A 139 3.43 -13.51 9.60
C ARG A 139 2.10 -14.26 9.69
N GLU A 140 1.78 -14.79 10.86
CA GLU A 140 0.58 -15.59 11.11
C GLU A 140 -0.70 -14.74 10.98
N LEU A 141 -0.64 -13.48 11.43
CA LEU A 141 -1.75 -12.54 11.27
C LEU A 141 -1.98 -12.22 9.79
N ASN A 142 -0.92 -11.93 9.04
CA ASN A 142 -1.00 -11.65 7.62
C ASN A 142 -1.49 -12.86 6.82
N GLN A 143 -1.06 -14.07 7.20
CA GLN A 143 -1.56 -15.29 6.60
C GLN A 143 -3.07 -15.43 6.79
N PHE A 144 -3.56 -15.25 8.03
CA PHE A 144 -4.99 -15.26 8.32
C PHE A 144 -5.76 -14.20 7.52
N LEU A 145 -5.25 -12.97 7.46
CA LEU A 145 -5.87 -11.90 6.67
C LEU A 145 -5.97 -12.26 5.18
N VAL A 146 -4.92 -12.87 4.60
CA VAL A 146 -4.92 -13.33 3.21
C VAL A 146 -5.94 -14.45 2.99
N GLU A 147 -6.09 -15.38 3.94
CA GLU A 147 -7.11 -16.43 3.90
C GLU A 147 -8.54 -15.84 3.94
N CYS A 148 -8.73 -14.73 4.64
CA CYS A 148 -9.96 -13.93 4.61
C CYS A 148 -10.10 -13.02 3.37
N GLY A 149 -9.12 -13.00 2.46
CA GLY A 149 -9.13 -12.19 1.25
C GLY A 149 -8.71 -10.72 1.45
N VAL A 150 -8.00 -10.41 2.54
CA VAL A 150 -7.46 -9.09 2.87
C VAL A 150 -5.94 -9.06 2.64
N TYR A 151 -5.47 -8.14 1.81
CA TYR A 151 -4.05 -7.95 1.53
C TYR A 151 -3.57 -6.59 2.04
N LEU A 152 -2.76 -6.58 3.11
CA LEU A 152 -2.21 -5.33 3.71
C LEU A 152 -1.05 -4.70 2.91
N LEU A 153 -0.98 -4.93 1.60
CA LEU A 153 0.05 -4.32 0.76
C LEU A 153 -0.34 -2.88 0.43
N SER A 154 0.59 -1.95 0.68
CA SER A 154 0.46 -0.59 0.16
C SER A 154 0.57 -0.60 -1.37
N ASP A 155 -0.01 0.39 -2.03
CA ASP A 155 0.09 0.56 -3.49
C ASP A 155 1.54 0.57 -3.97
N TRP A 156 2.43 1.20 -3.20
CA TRP A 156 3.86 1.20 -3.47
C TRP A 156 4.50 -0.19 -3.39
N ALA A 157 4.05 -1.03 -2.47
CA ALA A 157 4.53 -2.41 -2.38
C ALA A 157 4.07 -3.20 -3.61
N ILE A 158 2.82 -3.03 -4.01
CA ILE A 158 2.27 -3.67 -5.21
C ILE A 158 3.02 -3.23 -6.47
N LEU A 159 3.30 -1.93 -6.63
CA LEU A 159 4.09 -1.41 -7.75
C LEU A 159 5.52 -1.95 -7.72
N ASN A 160 6.14 -2.07 -6.54
CA ASN A 160 7.50 -2.62 -6.42
C ASN A 160 7.57 -4.12 -6.73
N ASP A 161 6.51 -4.87 -6.40
CA ASP A 161 6.40 -6.33 -6.60
C ASP A 161 5.82 -6.71 -7.98
N THR A 162 5.55 -5.71 -8.83
CA THR A 162 5.06 -5.90 -10.19
C THR A 162 6.15 -5.52 -11.17
N ASN A 163 6.41 -6.34 -12.18
CA ASN A 163 7.33 -6.01 -13.28
C ASN A 163 6.55 -5.80 -14.59
N GLY A 164 7.18 -5.21 -15.60
CA GLY A 164 6.57 -4.96 -16.91
C GLY A 164 5.83 -6.19 -17.49
N PRO A 165 6.46 -7.38 -17.59
CA PRO A 165 5.78 -8.59 -18.08
C PRO A 165 4.54 -8.99 -17.27
N LYS A 166 4.62 -8.97 -15.93
CA LYS A 166 3.49 -9.27 -15.04
C LYS A 166 2.38 -8.24 -15.20
N LEU A 167 2.71 -6.95 -15.31
CA LEU A 167 1.73 -5.90 -15.57
C LEU A 167 1.04 -6.12 -16.93
N ARG A 168 1.80 -6.37 -18.00
CA ARG A 168 1.26 -6.65 -19.34
C ARG A 168 0.28 -7.83 -19.31
N ARG A 169 0.65 -8.92 -18.65
CA ARG A 169 -0.21 -10.09 -18.45
C ARG A 169 -1.49 -9.72 -17.70
N ILE A 170 -1.39 -9.01 -16.57
CA ILE A 170 -2.54 -8.59 -15.76
C ILE A 170 -3.49 -7.70 -16.58
N LEU A 171 -2.97 -6.70 -17.29
CA LEU A 171 -3.82 -5.79 -18.06
C LEU A 171 -4.45 -6.48 -19.26
N THR A 172 -3.78 -7.46 -19.87
CA THR A 172 -4.33 -8.22 -21.01
C THR A 172 -5.41 -9.20 -20.57
N GLU A 173 -5.18 -9.93 -19.47
CA GLU A 173 -6.10 -10.96 -18.98
C GLU A 173 -7.37 -10.38 -18.34
N TYR A 174 -7.24 -9.25 -17.63
CA TYR A 174 -8.31 -8.74 -16.76
C TYR A 174 -8.93 -7.43 -17.24
N GLN A 175 -8.38 -6.79 -18.28
CA GLN A 175 -8.93 -5.55 -18.81
C GLN A 175 -8.99 -5.56 -20.35
N PRO A 176 -10.10 -5.10 -20.95
CA PRO A 176 -10.15 -4.82 -22.38
C PRO A 176 -9.40 -3.50 -22.65
N THR A 177 -8.08 -3.50 -22.44
CA THR A 177 -7.20 -2.33 -22.58
C THR A 177 -6.45 -2.43 -23.90
N ALA A 178 -6.36 -1.32 -24.65
CA ALA A 178 -5.64 -1.29 -25.91
C ALA A 178 -4.15 -1.62 -25.68
N ARG A 179 -3.53 -2.39 -26.59
CA ARG A 179 -2.11 -2.78 -26.49
C ARG A 179 -1.19 -1.57 -26.27
N THR A 180 -1.49 -0.44 -26.90
CA THR A 180 -0.72 0.81 -26.74
C THR A 180 -0.80 1.39 -25.33
N GLU A 181 -1.95 1.30 -24.66
CA GLU A 181 -2.10 1.74 -23.26
C GLU A 181 -1.33 0.78 -22.31
N ILE A 182 -1.33 -0.52 -22.60
CA ILE A 182 -0.56 -1.52 -21.84
C ILE A 182 0.95 -1.23 -21.92
N GLU A 183 1.48 -0.98 -23.12
CA GLU A 183 2.91 -0.66 -23.28
C GLU A 183 3.29 0.65 -22.57
N ARG A 184 2.42 1.67 -22.63
CA ARG A 184 2.63 2.93 -21.89
C ARG A 184 2.67 2.71 -20.37
N ALA A 185 1.75 1.89 -19.84
CA ALA A 185 1.72 1.58 -18.42
C ALA A 185 2.97 0.81 -17.97
N ALA A 186 3.44 -0.14 -18.79
CA ALA A 186 4.68 -0.86 -18.52
C ALA A 186 5.91 0.07 -18.55
N ALA A 187 6.04 0.93 -19.57
CA ALA A 187 7.13 1.90 -19.65
C ALA A 187 7.14 2.86 -18.44
N LEU A 188 5.97 3.29 -17.97
CA LEU A 188 5.86 4.11 -16.75
C LEU A 188 6.30 3.34 -15.49
N LEU A 189 5.93 2.07 -15.37
CA LEU A 189 6.34 1.22 -14.26
C LEU A 189 7.86 1.00 -14.26
N ASP A 190 8.45 0.75 -15.43
CA ASP A 190 9.89 0.56 -15.61
C ASP A 190 10.65 1.86 -15.23
N ALA A 191 10.20 3.03 -15.70
CA ALA A 191 10.76 4.32 -15.31
C ALA A 191 10.63 4.59 -13.80
N TYR A 192 9.49 4.20 -13.18
CA TYR A 192 9.33 4.27 -11.73
C TYR A 192 10.35 3.38 -11.00
N HIS A 193 10.57 2.15 -11.46
CA HIS A 193 11.55 1.24 -10.87
C HIS A 193 12.98 1.76 -10.99
N GLU A 194 13.36 2.34 -12.12
CA GLU A 194 14.70 2.92 -12.31
C GLU A 194 15.00 3.99 -11.25
N VAL A 195 14.09 4.95 -11.08
CA VAL A 195 14.24 6.01 -10.06
C VAL A 195 14.18 5.43 -8.64
N TYR A 196 13.15 4.65 -8.34
CA TYR A 196 12.87 4.22 -6.97
C TYR A 196 13.85 3.17 -6.44
N ARG A 197 14.26 2.21 -7.29
CA ARG A 197 15.23 1.17 -6.90
C ARG A 197 16.65 1.71 -6.90
N GLY A 198 16.98 2.63 -7.82
CA GLY A 198 18.26 3.36 -7.80
C GLY A 198 18.49 4.02 -6.44
N ASP A 199 17.52 4.80 -5.96
CA ASP A 199 17.58 5.48 -4.67
C ASP A 199 17.69 4.51 -3.46
N ARG A 200 17.15 3.29 -3.57
CA ARG A 200 17.24 2.26 -2.51
C ARG A 200 18.54 1.47 -2.51
N SER A 201 19.17 1.32 -3.67
CA SER A 201 20.43 0.61 -3.81
C SER A 201 21.62 1.40 -3.28
N TRP A 202 21.44 2.66 -2.84
CA TRP A 202 22.49 3.43 -2.23
C TRP A 202 23.04 2.67 -1.02
N PRO A 203 24.29 2.17 -1.07
CA PRO A 203 24.90 1.50 0.06
C PRO A 203 24.86 2.48 1.22
N VAL A 204 24.42 2.04 2.39
CA VAL A 204 24.75 2.73 3.63
C VAL A 204 26.27 2.63 3.75
N SER A 205 26.98 3.54 3.10
CA SER A 205 28.43 3.56 3.07
C SER A 205 28.90 3.66 4.51
N LEU A 206 29.53 2.58 4.97
CA LEU A 206 30.15 2.49 6.28
C LEU A 206 31.14 3.66 6.44
N GLY A 207 30.96 4.46 7.49
CA GLY A 207 32.09 4.93 8.28
C GLY A 207 32.81 6.23 7.89
N SER A 208 32.30 7.07 6.98
CA SER A 208 32.84 8.45 6.86
C SER A 208 31.82 9.45 7.39
N GLY A 209 32.17 10.14 8.49
CA GLY A 209 31.35 11.10 9.23
C GLY A 209 30.98 12.39 8.48
N VAL A 210 30.79 12.32 7.17
CA VAL A 210 30.28 13.42 6.37
C VAL A 210 28.78 13.18 6.14
N PRO A 211 27.89 14.12 6.51
CA PRO A 211 26.49 14.04 6.14
C PRO A 211 26.39 14.14 4.61
N VAL A 212 26.30 13.01 3.93
CA VAL A 212 25.90 12.99 2.52
C VAL A 212 24.48 13.55 2.49
N GLN A 213 24.34 14.76 1.94
CA GLN A 213 23.06 15.41 1.75
C GLN A 213 22.18 14.47 0.92
N ARG A 214 21.15 13.91 1.55
CA ARG A 214 20.08 13.21 0.83
C ARG A 214 19.57 14.15 -0.26
N PRO A 215 19.31 13.67 -1.49
CA PRO A 215 18.61 14.48 -2.48
C PRO A 215 17.32 15.02 -1.83
N HIS A 216 17.17 16.34 -1.92
CA HIS A 216 16.23 17.11 -1.13
C HIS A 216 14.81 16.56 -1.26
N ARG A 217 14.15 16.30 -0.12
CA ARG A 217 12.78 15.75 -0.01
C ARG A 217 11.71 16.55 -0.77
N SER A 218 12.05 17.72 -1.32
CA SER A 218 11.18 18.61 -2.08
C SER A 218 10.75 18.05 -3.43
N ASN A 219 11.54 17.18 -4.08
CA ASN A 219 11.15 16.64 -5.40
C ASN A 219 10.01 15.60 -5.28
N TRP A 220 9.91 14.94 -4.13
CA TRP A 220 8.84 14.00 -3.80
C TRP A 220 7.51 14.69 -3.49
N ASN A 221 7.53 15.98 -3.14
CA ASN A 221 6.32 16.74 -2.84
C ASN A 221 5.52 17.08 -4.11
N GLY A 222 6.16 17.16 -5.29
CA GLY A 222 5.46 17.29 -6.58
C GLY A 222 4.64 16.04 -6.91
N TRP A 223 5.24 14.86 -6.76
CA TRP A 223 4.56 13.58 -6.93
C TRP A 223 3.50 13.30 -5.85
N ARG A 224 3.78 13.64 -4.58
CA ARG A 224 2.81 13.50 -3.47
C ARG A 224 1.61 14.45 -3.56
N ARG A 225 1.76 15.66 -4.13
CA ARG A 225 0.65 16.62 -4.26
C ARG A 225 -0.27 16.31 -5.44
N SER A 226 0.26 15.78 -6.55
CA SER A 226 -0.57 15.32 -7.68
C SER A 226 -1.35 14.04 -7.39
N TRP A 227 -0.91 13.24 -6.41
CA TRP A 227 -1.53 11.98 -6.02
C TRP A 227 -1.75 11.93 -4.50
N ALA A 228 -2.74 12.67 -3.99
CA ALA A 228 -3.16 12.56 -2.60
C ALA A 228 -3.78 11.18 -2.34
N PHE A 229 -2.94 10.20 -2.00
CA PHE A 229 -3.33 8.81 -1.84
C PHE A 229 -3.36 8.40 -0.36
N ARG A 230 -4.55 8.06 0.15
CA ARG A 230 -4.70 7.31 1.41
C ARG A 230 -4.32 5.86 1.14
N PRO A 231 -3.67 5.13 2.07
CA PRO A 231 -3.44 3.70 1.92
C PRO A 231 -4.76 3.02 1.52
N ARG A 232 -4.86 2.52 0.29
CA ARG A 232 -5.96 1.64 -0.11
C ARG A 232 -5.52 0.22 0.17
N VAL A 233 -6.43 -0.51 0.78
CA VAL A 233 -6.31 -1.95 0.97
C VAL A 233 -7.32 -2.59 0.03
N TYR A 234 -6.88 -3.63 -0.65
CA TYR A 234 -7.63 -4.26 -1.72
C TYR A 234 -8.50 -5.36 -1.12
N SER A 235 -9.82 -5.19 -1.21
CA SER A 235 -10.81 -6.23 -0.91
C SER A 235 -10.95 -7.15 -2.12
N THR A 236 -10.96 -8.46 -1.87
CA THR A 236 -11.21 -9.50 -2.89
C THR A 236 -12.62 -10.09 -2.82
N ASN A 237 -13.52 -9.56 -1.97
CA ASN A 237 -14.83 -10.18 -1.73
C ASN A 237 -15.83 -9.91 -2.87
N CYS A 238 -16.46 -10.98 -3.41
CA CYS A 238 -17.39 -10.94 -4.55
C CYS A 238 -18.69 -10.16 -4.31
N ASP A 239 -19.11 -9.95 -3.06
CA ASP A 239 -20.38 -9.25 -2.76
C ASP A 239 -20.29 -7.73 -2.99
N ASP A 240 -19.11 -7.12 -2.81
CA ASP A 240 -18.84 -5.74 -3.26
C ASP A 240 -18.94 -5.61 -4.78
N TRP A 241 -18.59 -6.67 -5.53
CA TRP A 241 -18.70 -6.71 -6.98
C TRP A 241 -20.14 -6.85 -7.45
N ARG A 242 -21.00 -7.54 -6.70
CA ARG A 242 -22.43 -7.68 -7.03
C ARG A 242 -23.16 -6.32 -6.94
N MET A 243 -22.78 -5.47 -5.99
CA MET A 243 -23.27 -4.08 -5.89
C MET A 243 -22.78 -3.20 -7.06
N ALA A 244 -21.56 -3.41 -7.56
CA ALA A 244 -21.01 -2.64 -8.69
C ALA A 244 -21.55 -3.09 -10.06
N CYS A 245 -21.85 -4.39 -10.23
CA CYS A 245 -22.41 -4.94 -11.47
C CYS A 245 -23.93 -4.76 -11.59
N GLY A 246 -24.66 -4.50 -10.49
CA GLY A 246 -26.10 -4.24 -10.51
C GLY A 246 -26.53 -3.02 -11.35
N SER A 247 -25.60 -2.12 -11.68
CA SER A 247 -25.85 -0.97 -12.57
C SER A 247 -25.74 -1.30 -14.06
N ILE A 248 -25.43 -2.55 -14.41
CA ILE A 248 -25.37 -3.04 -15.79
C ILE A 248 -26.43 -4.15 -15.86
N GLY A 249 -27.63 -3.83 -16.32
CA GLY A 249 -28.79 -4.71 -16.29
C GLY A 249 -28.58 -6.04 -17.04
N TRP A 250 -28.09 -7.05 -16.33
CA TRP A 250 -28.07 -8.44 -16.80
C TRP A 250 -29.13 -9.24 -16.06
N PRO A 251 -30.04 -9.94 -16.77
CA PRO A 251 -31.06 -10.77 -16.13
C PRO A 251 -30.40 -12.05 -15.61
N LEU A 252 -30.33 -12.21 -14.28
CA LEU A 252 -29.89 -13.46 -13.67
C LEU A 252 -31.11 -14.34 -13.36
N GLY A 253 -31.28 -15.37 -14.19
CA GLY A 253 -32.25 -16.45 -13.94
C GLY A 253 -31.93 -17.24 -12.66
N ALA A 254 -32.97 -17.69 -11.99
CA ALA A 254 -32.94 -18.42 -10.73
C ALA A 254 -32.27 -19.80 -10.88
N GLY A 255 -30.97 -19.87 -10.59
CA GLY A 255 -30.22 -21.13 -10.65
C GLY A 255 -28.76 -21.02 -10.22
N SER A 256 -28.45 -20.33 -9.12
CA SER A 256 -27.06 -20.10 -8.70
C SER A 256 -26.85 -20.07 -7.19
N LEU A 257 -27.23 -21.15 -6.49
CA LEU A 257 -26.82 -21.35 -5.09
C LEU A 257 -25.80 -22.49 -4.90
N ARG A 258 -25.54 -23.31 -5.94
CA ARG A 258 -24.53 -24.39 -5.87
C ARG A 258 -23.14 -24.05 -6.43
N ARG A 259 -22.96 -22.90 -7.11
CA ARG A 259 -21.65 -22.47 -7.64
C ARG A 259 -20.78 -21.70 -6.64
N CYS A 260 -21.33 -21.19 -5.54
CA CYS A 260 -20.58 -20.39 -4.57
C CYS A 260 -19.56 -21.18 -3.73
N ARG A 261 -19.72 -22.51 -3.57
CA ARG A 261 -18.70 -23.33 -2.88
C ARG A 261 -17.51 -23.69 -3.76
N TRP A 262 -17.67 -23.71 -5.09
CA TRP A 262 -16.60 -24.10 -6.02
C TRP A 262 -15.57 -22.98 -6.26
N MET A 263 -15.94 -21.71 -6.07
CA MET A 263 -15.01 -20.58 -6.22
C MET A 263 -14.03 -20.39 -5.05
N ARG A 264 -14.24 -21.03 -3.88
CA ARG A 264 -13.33 -20.93 -2.73
C ARG A 264 -11.99 -21.66 -2.91
N ARG A 265 -11.82 -22.47 -3.97
CA ARG A 265 -10.66 -23.37 -4.13
C ARG A 265 -9.79 -23.13 -5.35
N MET A 266 -9.90 -21.97 -6.01
CA MET A 266 -8.95 -21.56 -7.05
C MET A 266 -7.95 -20.56 -6.51
N ARG A 267 -6.66 -20.92 -6.62
CA ARG A 267 -5.48 -20.13 -6.26
C ARG A 267 -5.65 -18.67 -6.69
N MET A 268 -5.88 -17.79 -5.72
CA MET A 268 -5.98 -16.35 -5.93
C MET A 268 -4.58 -15.77 -6.07
N SER A 269 -4.20 -15.50 -7.31
CA SER A 269 -3.08 -14.61 -7.61
C SER A 269 -3.56 -13.15 -7.50
N SER A 270 -2.61 -12.25 -7.26
CA SER A 270 -2.74 -10.81 -7.02
C SER A 270 -3.13 -9.85 -8.21
N PRO A 271 -3.53 -10.26 -9.45
CA PRO A 271 -3.84 -9.32 -10.55
C PRO A 271 -4.91 -8.25 -10.28
N TRP A 272 -5.92 -8.56 -9.47
CA TRP A 272 -7.14 -7.74 -9.35
C TRP A 272 -6.92 -6.37 -8.68
N ALA A 273 -5.97 -6.30 -7.74
CA ALA A 273 -5.65 -5.06 -7.05
C ALA A 273 -5.14 -3.96 -8.01
N ILE A 274 -4.19 -4.33 -8.88
CA ILE A 274 -3.54 -3.40 -9.82
C ILE A 274 -4.54 -2.88 -10.86
N ALA A 275 -5.38 -3.78 -11.38
CA ALA A 275 -6.41 -3.45 -12.36
C ALA A 275 -7.41 -2.41 -11.83
N TRP A 276 -7.88 -2.57 -10.60
CA TRP A 276 -8.87 -1.67 -9.99
C TRP A 276 -8.34 -0.24 -9.75
N HIS A 277 -7.05 -0.09 -9.42
CA HIS A 277 -6.44 1.22 -9.17
C HIS A 277 -6.33 2.10 -10.41
N LEU A 278 -6.10 1.49 -11.58
CA LEU A 278 -6.02 2.22 -12.85
C LEU A 278 -7.41 2.70 -13.33
N LEU A 279 -8.47 1.95 -13.02
CA LEU A 279 -9.86 2.32 -13.33
C LEU A 279 -10.36 3.54 -12.56
N LEU A 280 -10.06 3.64 -11.26
CA LEU A 280 -10.57 4.74 -10.42
C LEU A 280 -9.86 6.08 -10.65
N SER A 281 -8.61 6.05 -11.11
CA SER A 281 -7.90 7.26 -11.53
C SER A 281 -8.52 7.90 -12.79
N ARG A 282 -9.26 7.11 -13.59
CA ARG A 282 -9.90 7.56 -14.83
C ARG A 282 -11.28 8.20 -14.62
N ARG A 283 -11.98 7.89 -13.53
CA ARG A 283 -13.36 8.38 -13.27
C ARG A 283 -13.47 9.67 -12.45
N ARG A 284 -12.36 10.23 -11.96
CA ARG A 284 -12.36 11.49 -11.20
C ARG A 284 -11.30 12.48 -11.70
N SER A 285 -11.36 12.90 -12.96
CA SER A 285 -10.79 14.20 -13.34
C SER A 285 -11.29 14.71 -14.70
N PRO A 286 -12.15 15.74 -14.76
CA PRO A 286 -12.47 16.45 -16.01
C PRO A 286 -11.50 17.61 -16.33
N ARG A 287 -10.39 17.77 -15.59
CA ARG A 287 -9.45 18.88 -15.78
C ARG A 287 -8.03 18.39 -15.98
N TRP A 288 -7.75 17.86 -17.16
CA TRP A 288 -6.39 17.69 -17.67
C TRP A 288 -6.32 18.19 -19.11
N GLY A 289 -6.56 19.50 -19.27
CA GLY A 289 -6.17 20.25 -20.45
C GLY A 289 -5.34 21.43 -19.95
N ARG A 290 -4.13 21.59 -20.50
CA ARG A 290 -3.08 22.56 -20.14
C ARG A 290 -2.12 22.06 -19.07
N PHE A 291 -1.16 21.23 -19.47
CA PHE A 291 0.26 21.32 -19.09
C PHE A 291 1.02 20.28 -19.92
N CYS A 292 1.22 20.58 -21.22
CA CYS A 292 2.34 20.06 -21.99
C CYS A 292 3.22 21.27 -22.34
N PRO A 293 4.55 21.22 -22.14
CA PRO A 293 5.43 22.20 -22.74
C PRO A 293 5.44 22.01 -24.27
N PRO A 294 5.64 23.08 -25.06
CA PRO A 294 5.72 22.94 -26.51
C PRO A 294 6.96 22.15 -26.89
N ILE A 295 6.78 21.16 -27.76
CA ILE A 295 7.87 20.48 -28.46
C ILE A 295 8.45 21.48 -29.46
N ASP A 296 9.76 21.72 -29.33
CA ASP A 296 10.56 22.57 -30.19
C ASP A 296 10.51 22.10 -31.66
N ARG A 297 10.21 23.03 -32.57
CA ARG A 297 9.99 22.81 -34.02
C ARG A 297 11.23 23.15 -34.86
N SER A 298 12.42 23.04 -34.31
CA SER A 298 13.66 23.48 -34.98
C SER A 298 14.52 22.37 -35.61
N LEU A 299 14.00 21.15 -35.79
CA LEU A 299 14.73 20.06 -36.49
C LEU A 299 13.96 19.42 -37.67
N ALA A 300 13.14 20.20 -38.36
CA ALA A 300 12.52 19.80 -39.64
C ALA A 300 13.11 20.58 -40.82
N LYS A 301 14.42 20.51 -41.00
CA LYS A 301 15.11 20.90 -42.25
C LYS A 301 16.34 20.02 -42.38
N LEU A 302 16.21 18.88 -43.07
CA LEU A 302 17.27 18.12 -43.74
C LEU A 302 16.68 16.83 -44.33
N TRP A 303 15.93 16.92 -45.44
CA TRP A 303 16.00 16.00 -46.59
C TRP A 303 15.13 16.52 -47.76
N PRO A 304 15.49 16.27 -49.04
CA PRO A 304 15.00 17.05 -50.18
C PRO A 304 13.73 16.51 -50.85
N VAL A 305 13.15 17.45 -51.60
CA VAL A 305 12.07 17.33 -52.59
C VAL A 305 12.45 16.37 -53.73
N GLY A 306 11.54 15.46 -54.10
CA GLY A 306 11.65 14.69 -55.33
C GLY A 306 10.44 13.80 -55.63
N LEU A 307 9.81 14.08 -56.78
CA LEU A 307 8.90 13.23 -57.58
C LEU A 307 7.41 13.11 -57.22
N SER A 308 6.68 14.05 -57.84
CA SER A 308 5.39 13.96 -58.53
C SER A 308 4.85 12.57 -58.94
N ARG A 309 3.59 12.35 -58.53
CA ARG A 309 2.37 12.22 -59.39
C ARG A 309 2.27 11.04 -60.37
N TRP A 310 1.30 10.14 -60.11
CA TRP A 310 0.48 9.48 -61.15
C TRP A 310 -0.95 9.22 -60.63
N TRP A 311 -1.89 9.35 -61.56
CA TRP A 311 -3.30 8.92 -61.57
C TRP A 311 -4.41 9.82 -60.96
N GLU A 312 -5.06 10.57 -61.86
CA GLU A 312 -6.50 10.85 -61.89
C GLU A 312 -7.05 10.35 -63.24
N PRO A 313 -8.37 10.05 -63.35
CA PRO A 313 -9.04 10.33 -64.62
C PRO A 313 -10.41 11.01 -64.47
N GLY A 314 -10.67 11.91 -65.43
CA GLY A 314 -11.97 12.47 -65.79
C GLY A 314 -11.98 13.99 -65.68
N GLY A 315 -12.20 14.81 -66.70
CA GLY A 315 -12.68 14.65 -68.08
C GLY A 315 -13.19 16.03 -68.54
N VAL A 316 -13.41 16.20 -69.84
CA VAL A 316 -14.02 17.36 -70.53
C VAL A 316 -13.03 18.43 -71.09
N SER A 317 -12.61 18.15 -72.31
CA SER A 317 -12.82 18.95 -73.55
C SER A 317 -12.86 20.48 -73.47
N SER A 318 -11.91 21.15 -74.16
CA SER A 318 -12.17 22.05 -75.31
C SER A 318 -10.91 22.70 -75.90
N SER A 319 -10.66 22.37 -77.16
CA SER A 319 -10.27 23.26 -78.27
C SER A 319 -8.97 24.09 -78.30
N ARG A 320 -8.24 23.81 -79.39
CA ARG A 320 -7.55 24.71 -80.36
C ARG A 320 -6.03 24.99 -80.24
N ARG A 321 -5.35 24.37 -81.22
CA ARG A 321 -4.45 24.93 -82.25
C ARG A 321 -2.95 25.12 -81.94
N ARG A 322 -2.18 24.44 -82.83
CA ARG A 322 -0.91 24.83 -83.51
C ARG A 322 0.30 25.01 -82.58
N MET A 323 1.54 24.78 -82.97
CA MET A 323 2.26 24.15 -84.09
C MET A 323 3.71 24.07 -83.57
N GLY A 324 4.53 23.18 -84.12
CA GLY A 324 5.97 23.46 -84.26
C GLY A 324 6.94 22.69 -83.36
N ILE A 325 7.49 21.60 -83.92
CA ILE A 325 8.93 21.43 -84.25
C ILE A 325 9.91 21.54 -83.06
N SER A 326 10.40 20.40 -82.55
CA SER A 326 11.80 19.88 -82.64
C SER A 326 12.91 20.89 -82.29
N TRP A 327 13.89 20.52 -81.48
CA TRP A 327 15.14 19.93 -81.95
C TRP A 327 15.89 19.22 -80.82
N TRP A 328 16.68 18.22 -81.23
CA TRP A 328 17.59 17.40 -80.44
C TRP A 328 18.80 18.17 -79.90
N GLY A 329 19.37 17.64 -78.81
CA GLY A 329 20.67 17.99 -78.23
C GLY A 329 20.85 17.26 -76.91
#